data_AF-A0A2V8RTR2-F1
#
_entry.id   AF-A0A2V8RTR2-F1
#
_cell.length_a   1.000
_cell.length_b   1.000
_cell.length_c   1.000
_cell.angle_alpha   90.00
_cell.angle_beta   90.00
_cell.angle_gamma   90.00
#
_symmetry.space_group_name_H-M   'P 1'
#
loop_
_entity.id
_entity.type
_entity.pdbx_description
1 polymer ?
#
loop_
_entity_poly.entity_id
_entity_poly.type
_entity_poly.pdbx_seq_one_letter_code
_entity_poly.pdbx_strand_id
1 'polypeptide(L)'
;MSSVEHPPFELNAKCRQIVEEAIREVATFRKYDLIALSVRTNHVHVVENAPVKPERAMDAFKAYSTRRLRANGLVGIGQKVWARHGSTRYLWTKEHVGLAAEYVERGQGNDLPEFD
;
A
#
# COMPACT_ATOMS: atom_id res chain seq x y z
N MET A 1 21.67 16.27 13.20
CA MET A 1 21.23 15.24 14.16
C MET A 1 21.02 13.95 13.39
N SER A 2 21.81 12.92 13.68
CA SER A 2 21.83 11.65 12.95
C SER A 2 20.48 10.93 13.07
N SER A 3 19.78 10.78 11.95
CA SER A 3 18.62 9.89 11.85
C SER A 3 19.14 8.46 12.02
N VAL A 4 18.79 7.81 13.12
CA VAL A 4 18.96 6.36 13.22
C VAL A 4 17.95 5.75 12.26
N GLU A 5 18.41 5.42 11.06
CA GLU A 5 17.63 4.67 10.09
C GLU A 5 17.50 3.24 10.62
N HIS A 6 16.37 2.95 11.27
CA HIS A 6 15.99 1.57 11.49
C HIS A 6 15.81 0.91 10.12
N PRO A 7 16.30 -0.32 9.91
CA PRO A 7 16.09 -1.03 8.66
C PRO A 7 14.58 -1.12 8.38
N PRO A 8 14.16 -1.00 7.10
CA PRO A 8 12.75 -1.12 6.74
C PRO A 8 12.15 -2.41 7.30
N PHE A 9 10.92 -2.33 7.80
CA PHE A 9 10.21 -3.52 8.24
C PHE A 9 9.88 -4.40 7.03
N GLU A 10 10.43 -5.62 7.01
CA GLU A 10 10.16 -6.57 5.94
C GLU A 10 8.85 -7.31 6.18
N LEU A 11 7.94 -7.21 5.22
CA LEU A 11 6.69 -7.94 5.19
C LEU A 11 6.96 -9.39 4.75
N ASN A 12 7.12 -10.29 5.73
CA ASN A 12 7.12 -11.73 5.48
C ASN A 12 5.77 -12.22 4.90
N ALA A 13 5.70 -13.47 4.46
CA ALA A 13 4.50 -14.01 3.82
C ALA A 13 3.20 -13.80 4.62
N LYS A 14 3.24 -14.05 5.93
CA LYS A 14 2.07 -13.85 6.81
C LYS A 14 1.70 -12.38 6.96
N CYS A 15 2.70 -11.51 7.11
CA CYS A 15 2.48 -10.06 7.15
C CYS A 15 1.83 -9.56 5.85
N ARG A 16 2.32 -10.03 4.69
CA ARG A 16 1.79 -9.61 3.39
C ARG A 16 0.33 -9.99 3.22
N GLN A 17 -0.04 -11.22 3.57
CA GLN A 17 -1.43 -11.68 3.53
C GLN A 17 -2.33 -10.79 4.39
N ILE A 18 -1.93 -10.51 5.64
CA ILE A 18 -2.73 -9.69 6.56
C ILE A 18 -2.86 -8.24 6.06
N VAL A 19 -1.78 -7.68 5.50
CA VAL A 19 -1.81 -6.34 4.90
C VAL A 19 -2.75 -6.31 3.69
N GLU A 20 -2.70 -7.32 2.83
CA GLU A 20 -3.56 -7.42 1.66
C GLU A 20 -5.04 -7.48 2.06
N GLU A 21 -5.39 -8.37 2.98
CA GLU A 21 -6.74 -8.51 3.54
C GLU A 21 -7.24 -7.18 4.13
N ALA A 22 -6.40 -6.51 4.93
CA ALA A 22 -6.76 -5.24 5.56
C ALA A 22 -7.04 -4.13 4.54
N ILE A 23 -6.25 -4.06 3.45
CA ILE A 23 -6.47 -3.07 2.38
C ILE A 23 -7.78 -3.36 1.65
N ARG A 24 -8.03 -4.63 1.28
CA ARG A 24 -9.27 -5.05 0.62
C ARG A 24 -10.50 -4.76 1.49
N GLU A 25 -10.42 -5.03 2.79
CA GLU A 25 -11.49 -4.69 3.75
C GLU A 25 -11.76 -3.19 3.80
N VAL A 26 -10.72 -2.35 3.87
CA VAL A 26 -10.88 -0.88 3.90
C VAL A 26 -11.50 -0.38 2.61
N ALA A 27 -11.00 -0.83 1.45
CA ALA A 27 -11.54 -0.45 0.14
C ALA A 27 -13.02 -0.84 0.04
N THR A 28 -13.37 -2.06 0.44
CA THR A 28 -14.77 -2.54 0.46
C THR A 28 -15.64 -1.70 1.37
N PHE A 29 -15.23 -1.51 2.63
CA PHE A 29 -16.01 -0.76 3.62
C PHE A 29 -16.22 0.71 3.22
N ARG A 30 -15.20 1.33 2.63
CA ARG A 30 -15.24 2.73 2.20
C ARG A 30 -15.76 2.93 0.77
N LYS A 31 -16.11 1.83 0.08
CA LYS A 31 -16.58 1.83 -1.32
C LYS A 31 -15.56 2.49 -2.27
N TYR A 32 -14.29 2.16 -2.07
CA TYR A 32 -13.24 2.47 -3.04
C TYR A 32 -13.20 1.35 -4.06
N ASP A 33 -13.15 1.71 -5.34
CA ASP A 33 -13.02 0.74 -6.41
C ASP A 33 -11.54 0.34 -6.49
N LEU A 34 -11.19 -0.76 -5.81
CA LEU A 34 -9.84 -1.31 -5.84
C LEU A 34 -9.60 -2.03 -7.18
N ILE A 35 -8.70 -1.48 -8.00
CA ILE A 35 -8.43 -1.94 -9.36
C ILE A 35 -7.28 -2.96 -9.35
N ALA A 36 -6.20 -2.65 -8.64
CA ALA A 36 -5.06 -3.55 -8.48
C ALA A 36 -4.39 -3.37 -7.11
N LEU A 37 -3.83 -4.44 -6.56
CA LEU A 37 -3.13 -4.45 -5.28
C LEU A 37 -1.97 -5.44 -5.34
N SER A 38 -0.78 -5.00 -4.93
CA SER A 38 0.39 -5.85 -4.78
C SER A 38 1.13 -5.50 -3.50
N VAL A 39 1.21 -6.47 -2.60
CA VAL A 39 1.93 -6.36 -1.33
C VAL A 39 3.25 -7.11 -1.48
N ARG A 40 4.36 -6.38 -1.54
CA ARG A 40 5.72 -6.94 -1.64
C ARG A 40 6.37 -7.06 -0.26
N THR A 41 7.62 -7.50 -0.21
CA THR A 41 8.41 -7.59 1.03
C THR A 41 8.74 -6.22 1.62
N ASN A 42 8.91 -5.20 0.80
CA ASN A 42 9.36 -3.87 1.23
C ASN A 42 8.44 -2.72 0.79
N HIS A 43 7.46 -2.99 -0.08
CA HIS A 43 6.60 -1.96 -0.66
C HIS A 43 5.19 -2.48 -0.93
N VAL A 44 4.21 -1.57 -0.99
CA VAL A 44 2.83 -1.88 -1.34
C VAL A 44 2.40 -0.95 -2.46
N HIS A 45 1.81 -1.51 -3.51
CA HIS A 45 1.23 -0.75 -4.61
C HIS A 45 -0.28 -0.95 -4.64
N VAL A 46 -1.01 0.14 -4.84
CA VAL A 46 -2.46 0.18 -4.92
C VAL A 46 -2.84 1.03 -6.12
N VAL A 47 -3.72 0.51 -6.97
CA VAL A 47 -4.44 1.28 -7.99
C VAL A 47 -5.90 1.24 -7.59
N GLU A 48 -6.49 2.41 -7.37
CA GLU A 48 -7.89 2.52 -6.95
C GLU A 48 -8.53 3.77 -7.51
N ASN A 49 -9.86 3.74 -7.60
CA ASN A 49 -10.69 4.93 -7.75
C ASN A 49 -11.41 5.19 -6.42
N ALA A 50 -11.16 6.36 -5.82
CA ALA A 50 -11.71 6.72 -4.52
C ALA A 50 -12.11 8.20 -4.50
N PRO A 51 -13.24 8.57 -3.85
CA PRO A 51 -13.72 9.94 -3.77
C PRO A 51 -13.00 10.75 -2.68
N VAL A 52 -11.71 10.48 -2.45
CA VAL A 52 -10.88 11.13 -1.43
C VAL A 52 -9.50 11.44 -1.99
N LYS A 53 -8.78 12.35 -1.33
CA LYS A 53 -7.37 12.58 -1.64
C LYS A 53 -6.54 11.31 -1.40
N PRO A 54 -5.54 11.00 -2.23
CA PRO A 54 -4.78 9.75 -2.16
C PRO A 54 -4.05 9.59 -0.82
N GLU A 55 -3.62 10.68 -0.19
CA GLU A 55 -2.98 10.63 1.13
C GLU A 55 -3.95 10.11 2.20
N ARG A 56 -5.23 10.44 2.12
CA ARG A 56 -6.25 9.95 3.06
C ARG A 56 -6.52 8.46 2.90
N ALA A 57 -6.53 7.95 1.66
CA ALA A 57 -6.68 6.53 1.40
C ALA A 57 -5.44 5.76 1.89
N MET A 58 -4.24 6.25 1.54
CA MET A 58 -2.97 5.69 2.00
C MET A 58 -2.87 5.64 3.53
N ASP A 59 -3.22 6.72 4.23
CA ASP A 59 -3.19 6.76 5.70
C ASP A 59 -4.14 5.73 6.31
N ALA A 60 -5.34 5.57 5.73
CA ALA A 60 -6.29 4.56 6.18
C ALA A 60 -5.73 3.14 6.00
N PHE A 61 -5.14 2.83 4.84
CA PHE A 61 -4.51 1.54 4.58
C PHE A 61 -3.37 1.26 5.55
N LYS A 62 -2.43 2.21 5.73
CA LYS A 62 -1.32 2.07 6.68
C LYS A 62 -1.83 1.83 8.10
N ALA A 63 -2.82 2.59 8.55
CA ALA A 63 -3.37 2.48 9.90
C ALA A 63 -4.06 1.14 10.15
N TYR A 64 -4.92 0.70 9.24
CA TYR A 64 -5.68 -0.54 9.39
C TYR A 64 -4.78 -1.77 9.28
N SER A 65 -3.84 -1.77 8.35
CA SER A 65 -2.85 -2.85 8.23
C SER A 65 -1.99 -2.95 9.49
N THR A 66 -1.51 -1.83 10.03
CA THR A 66 -0.75 -1.82 11.30
C THR A 66 -1.59 -2.38 12.46
N ARG A 67 -2.88 -2.00 12.53
CA ARG A 67 -3.80 -2.51 13.56
C ARG A 67 -3.96 -4.03 13.45
N ARG A 68 -4.14 -4.56 12.24
CA ARG A 68 -4.30 -6.01 12.01
C ARG A 68 -3.02 -6.79 12.29
N LEU A 69 -1.86 -6.27 11.88
CA LEU A 69 -0.56 -6.87 12.19
C LEU A 69 -0.32 -6.95 13.71
N ARG A 70 -0.63 -5.88 14.45
CA ARG A 70 -0.53 -5.86 15.92
C ARG A 70 -1.50 -6.82 16.59
N ALA A 71 -2.75 -6.88 16.12
CA ALA A 71 -3.74 -7.83 16.64
C ALA A 71 -3.32 -9.29 16.46
N ASN A 72 -2.47 -9.58 15.46
CA ASN A 72 -1.91 -10.90 15.21
C ASN A 72 -0.54 -11.13 15.90
N GLY A 73 -0.06 -10.19 16.72
CA GLY A 73 1.23 -10.29 17.41
C GLY A 73 2.45 -10.22 16.49
N LEU A 74 2.29 -9.75 15.24
CA LEU A 74 3.36 -9.72 14.24
C LEU A 74 4.22 -8.45 14.29
N VAL A 75 3.70 -7.41 14.95
CA VAL A 75 4.36 -6.11 15.11
C VAL A 75 4.16 -5.65 16.55
N GLY A 76 5.26 -5.23 17.18
CA GLY A 76 5.23 -4.73 18.55
C GLY A 76 4.56 -3.36 18.69
N ILE A 77 4.24 -2.99 19.93
CA ILE A 77 3.80 -1.63 20.25
C ILE A 77 4.98 -0.68 19.98
N GLY A 78 4.72 0.40 19.22
CA GLY A 78 5.76 1.38 18.86
C GLY A 78 6.66 0.99 17.68
N GLN A 79 6.63 -0.26 17.22
CA GLN A 79 7.37 -0.67 16.02
C GLN A 79 6.80 0.04 14.78
N LYS A 80 7.68 0.68 14.02
CA LYS A 80 7.34 1.39 12.77
C LYS A 80 7.31 0.38 11.62
N VAL A 81 6.16 0.28 10.96
CA VAL A 81 5.94 -0.61 9.80
C VAL A 81 6.09 0.16 8.49
N TRP A 82 5.61 1.40 8.46
CA TRP A 82 5.52 2.21 7.25
C TRP A 82 6.44 3.42 7.32
N ALA A 83 6.97 3.83 6.16
CA ALA A 83 7.50 5.16 5.99
C ALA A 83 6.40 6.21 6.23
N ARG A 84 6.79 7.40 6.70
CA ARG A 84 5.86 8.51 6.96
C ARG A 84 5.07 8.88 5.70
N HIS A 85 5.75 8.97 4.56
CA HIS A 85 5.15 9.33 3.28
C HIS A 85 4.99 8.11 2.38
N GLY A 86 4.43 8.31 1.20
CA GLY A 86 4.38 7.34 0.12
C GLY A 86 4.18 8.10 -1.20
N SER A 87 4.50 7.45 -2.32
CA SER A 87 4.27 8.04 -3.63
C SER A 87 2.79 7.93 -3.99
N THR A 88 2.21 9.03 -4.45
CA THR A 88 0.82 9.11 -4.89
C THR A 88 0.77 9.82 -6.24
N ARG A 89 0.11 9.22 -7.24
CA ARG A 89 -0.05 9.79 -8.58
C ARG A 89 -1.51 9.68 -8.99
N TYR A 90 -2.04 10.76 -9.56
CA TYR A 90 -3.36 10.73 -10.19
C TYR A 90 -3.23 10.14 -11.59
N LEU A 91 -4.16 9.25 -11.94
CA LEU A 91 -4.27 8.66 -13.27
C LEU A 91 -5.56 9.19 -13.92
N TRP A 92 -5.43 9.91 -15.03
CA TRP A 92 -6.53 10.66 -15.62
C TRP A 92 -7.24 9.94 -16.77
N THR A 93 -6.55 8.96 -17.39
CA THR A 93 -7.06 8.21 -18.55
C THR A 93 -7.25 6.74 -18.20
N LYS A 94 -8.18 6.08 -18.89
CA LYS A 94 -8.39 4.63 -18.74
C LYS A 94 -7.15 3.83 -19.12
N GLU A 95 -6.38 4.31 -20.09
CA GLU A 95 -5.11 3.71 -20.51
C GLU A 95 -4.07 3.75 -19.38
N HIS A 96 -3.89 4.90 -18.73
CA HIS A 96 -2.96 5.02 -17.60
C HIS A 96 -3.37 4.14 -16.41
N VAL A 97 -4.67 4.03 -16.16
CA VAL A 97 -5.21 3.10 -15.15
C VAL A 97 -4.87 1.65 -15.52
N GLY A 98 -5.05 1.25 -16.77
CA GLY A 98 -4.73 -0.08 -17.27
C GLY A 98 -3.25 -0.43 -17.15
N LEU A 99 -2.37 0.47 -17.60
CA LEU A 99 -0.91 0.32 -17.51
C LEU A 99 -0.44 0.22 -16.05
N ALA A 100 -0.99 1.06 -15.16
CA ALA A 100 -0.68 0.99 -13.74
C ALA A 100 -1.14 -0.33 -13.12
N ALA A 101 -2.35 -0.80 -13.45
CA ALA A 101 -2.89 -2.05 -12.94
C ALA A 101 -2.03 -3.25 -13.40
N GLU A 102 -1.66 -3.30 -14.68
CA GLU A 102 -0.77 -4.32 -15.22
C GLU A 102 0.59 -4.32 -14.53
N TYR A 103 1.19 -3.15 -14.31
CA TYR A 103 2.44 -3.05 -13.57
C TYR A 103 2.30 -3.58 -12.13
N VAL A 104 1.19 -3.26 -11.44
CA VAL A 104 0.97 -3.72 -10.07
C VAL A 104 0.80 -5.23 -10.00
N GLU A 105 0.05 -5.82 -10.93
CA GLU A 105 -0.21 -7.26 -10.96
C GLU A 105 0.97 -8.09 -11.47
N ARG A 106 1.67 -7.61 -12.51
CA ARG A 106 2.70 -8.38 -13.24
C ARG A 106 4.12 -7.93 -12.99
N GLY A 107 4.31 -6.69 -12.53
CA GLY A 107 5.64 -6.13 -12.31
C GLY A 107 6.38 -6.88 -11.20
N GLN A 108 7.68 -7.10 -11.38
CA GLN A 108 8.55 -7.75 -10.39
C GLN A 108 9.47 -6.77 -9.63
N GLY A 109 9.17 -5.47 -9.66
CA GLY A 109 9.90 -4.46 -8.87
C GLY A 109 10.76 -3.47 -9.67
N ASN A 110 10.49 -3.27 -10.97
CA ASN A 110 11.06 -2.14 -11.72
C ASN A 110 10.37 -0.83 -11.34
N ASP A 111 10.87 0.31 -11.83
CA ASP A 111 10.26 1.62 -11.59
C ASP A 111 8.81 1.71 -12.10
N LEU A 112 8.01 2.57 -11.45
CA LEU A 112 6.64 2.86 -11.90
C LEU A 112 6.67 3.44 -13.32
N PRO A 113 5.76 3.04 -14.22
CA PRO A 113 5.66 3.65 -15.54
C PRO A 113 5.48 5.17 -15.44
N GLU A 114 6.09 5.92 -16.34
CA GLU A 114 5.75 7.33 -16.53
C GLU A 114 4.38 7.42 -17.23
N PHE A 115 3.57 8.39 -16.81
CA PHE A 115 2.20 8.58 -17.27
C PHE A 115 2.14 10.07 -17.60
N ASP A 116 2.50 10.42 -18.84
CA ASP A 116 2.51 11.79 -19.37
C ASP A 116 1.17 12.11 -20.06
#